data_AF-A0A373NVR3-F1
#
_entry.id   AF-A0A373NVR3-F1
#
_cell.length_a   1.000
_cell.length_b   1.000
_cell.length_c   1.000
_cell.angle_alpha   90.00
_cell.angle_beta   90.00
_cell.angle_gamma   90.00
#
_symmetry.space_group_name_H-M   'P 1'
#
loop_
_entity.id
_entity.type
_entity.pdbx_description
1 polymer ?
#
loop_
_entity_poly.entity_id
_entity_poly.type
_entity_poly.pdbx_seq_one_letter_code
_entity_poly.pdbx_strand_id
1 'polypeptide(L)'
;MVINHVDNRSLYYHTINRESNKLLIDKMHECFHLLQQIQDKDISGKLYLTISDAVDIAEDHAFDVGAALQAAISEDELTAHDE
;
A
#
# COMPACT_ATOMS: atom_id res chain seq x y z
N MET A 1 -21.22 -2.19 4.06
CA MET A 1 -19.99 -2.78 4.64
C MET A 1 -18.82 -2.18 3.88
N VAL A 2 -17.92 -1.45 4.57
CA VAL A 2 -16.73 -0.88 3.92
C VAL A 2 -15.79 -2.04 3.63
N ILE A 3 -15.38 -2.19 2.37
CA ILE A 3 -14.39 -3.19 1.97
C ILE A 3 -13.01 -2.71 2.47
N ASN A 4 -12.24 -3.55 3.14
CA ASN A 4 -10.85 -3.26 3.52
C ASN A 4 -9.89 -4.31 2.93
N HIS A 5 -8.58 -4.09 3.11
CA HIS A 5 -7.53 -4.97 2.59
C HIS A 5 -7.62 -6.42 3.11
N VAL A 6 -8.21 -6.64 4.30
CA VAL A 6 -8.41 -7.96 4.91
C VAL A 6 -9.64 -8.67 4.34
N ASP A 7 -10.75 -7.95 4.23
CA ASP A 7 -12.06 -8.49 3.86
C ASP A 7 -12.18 -8.78 2.35
N ASN A 8 -11.36 -8.14 1.51
CA ASN A 8 -11.32 -8.41 0.07
C ASN A 8 -9.89 -8.38 -0.50
N ARG A 9 -9.10 -9.37 -0.08
CA ARG A 9 -7.69 -9.52 -0.49
C ARG A 9 -7.48 -9.60 -2.00
N SER A 10 -8.42 -10.19 -2.74
CA SER A 10 -8.34 -10.30 -4.20
C SER A 10 -8.42 -8.94 -4.89
N LEU A 11 -9.34 -8.07 -4.43
CA LEU A 11 -9.42 -6.69 -4.91
C LEU A 11 -8.17 -5.89 -4.49
N TYR A 12 -7.73 -6.04 -3.25
CA TYR A 12 -6.50 -5.42 -2.76
C TYR A 12 -5.29 -5.75 -3.64
N TYR A 13 -5.01 -7.02 -3.93
CA TYR A 13 -3.88 -7.40 -4.79
C TYR A 13 -4.04 -6.95 -6.25
N HIS A 14 -5.27 -6.75 -6.72
CA HIS A 14 -5.52 -6.17 -8.03
C HIS A 14 -5.22 -4.66 -8.07
N THR A 15 -5.55 -3.94 -6.98
CA THR A 15 -5.38 -2.49 -6.87
C THR A 15 -3.94 -2.11 -6.52
N ILE A 16 -3.32 -2.79 -5.55
CA ILE A 16 -1.94 -2.60 -5.14
C ILE A 16 -1.04 -3.41 -6.08
N ASN A 17 -0.87 -2.89 -7.29
CA ASN A 17 0.12 -3.39 -8.23
C ASN A 17 1.38 -2.52 -8.18
N ARG A 18 2.42 -2.98 -7.49
CA ARG A 18 3.69 -2.23 -7.40
C ARG A 18 4.33 -1.98 -8.76
N GLU A 19 4.17 -2.89 -9.73
CA GLU A 19 4.73 -2.74 -11.07
C GLU A 19 4.11 -1.55 -11.83
N SER A 20 2.89 -1.17 -11.51
CA SER A 20 2.25 0.02 -12.11
C SER A 20 2.74 1.33 -11.48
N ASN A 21 3.39 1.27 -10.31
CA ASN A 21 3.98 2.42 -9.62
C ASN A 21 5.50 2.45 -9.79
N LYS A 22 5.94 2.91 -10.95
CA LYS A 22 7.37 3.04 -11.30
C LYS A 22 8.17 3.81 -10.25
N LEU A 23 7.62 4.89 -9.69
CA LEU A 23 8.33 5.73 -8.71
C LEU A 23 8.64 4.95 -7.43
N LEU A 24 7.69 4.16 -6.95
CA LEU A 24 7.88 3.29 -5.78
C LEU A 24 8.96 2.24 -6.06
N ILE A 25 8.88 1.56 -7.21
CA ILE A 25 9.87 0.55 -7.62
C ILE A 25 11.28 1.16 -7.72
N ASP A 26 11.42 2.33 -8.35
CA ASP A 26 12.70 3.02 -8.48
C ASP A 26 13.29 3.35 -7.10
N LYS A 27 12.46 3.79 -6.15
CA LYS A 27 12.89 4.06 -4.77
C LYS A 27 13.24 2.80 -3.98
N MET A 28 12.48 1.73 -4.14
CA MET A 28 12.80 0.44 -3.51
C MET A 28 14.13 -0.11 -4.03
N HIS A 29 14.39 0.01 -5.33
CA HIS A 29 15.69 -0.37 -5.92
C HIS A 29 16.84 0.49 -5.38
N GLU A 30 16.65 1.80 -5.26
CA GLU A 30 17.65 2.70 -4.67
C GLU A 30 17.96 2.31 -3.21
N CYS A 31 16.93 2.06 -2.40
CA CYS A 31 17.09 1.57 -1.03
C CYS A 31 17.86 0.25 -1.00
N PHE A 32 17.51 -0.71 -1.87
CA PHE A 32 18.22 -1.98 -1.95
C PHE A 32 19.70 -1.81 -2.29
N HIS A 33 20.02 -0.93 -3.25
CA HIS A 33 21.40 -0.65 -3.60
C HIS A 33 22.19 -0.07 -2.41
N LEU A 34 21.59 0.86 -1.66
CA LEU A 34 22.20 1.43 -0.45
C LEU A 34 22.42 0.37 0.63
N LEU A 35 21.45 -0.53 0.84
CA LEU A 35 21.55 -1.61 1.81
C LEU A 35 22.70 -2.57 1.50
N GLN A 36 22.98 -2.83 0.21
CA GLN A 36 24.10 -3.68 -0.21
C GLN A 36 25.47 -3.12 0.20
N GLN A 37 25.59 -1.80 0.31
CA GLN A 37 26.82 -1.10 0.69
C GLN A 37 27.13 -1.23 2.19
N ILE A 38 26.16 -1.63 3.01
CA ILE A 38 26.36 -1.85 4.44
C ILE A 38 27.23 -3.10 4.66
N GLN A 39 28.31 -2.95 5.44
CA GLN A 39 29.22 -4.06 5.77
C GLN A 39 28.56 -5.09 6.67
N ASP A 40 27.83 -4.64 7.69
CA ASP A 40 27.08 -5.52 8.58
C ASP A 40 25.84 -6.07 7.87
N LYS A 41 25.91 -7.36 7.50
CA LYS A 41 24.84 -8.04 6.76
C LYS A 41 23.63 -8.38 7.62
N ASP A 42 23.79 -8.50 8.94
CA ASP A 42 22.65 -8.70 9.85
C ASP A 42 21.82 -7.42 9.94
N ILE A 43 22.48 -6.27 10.12
CA ILE A 43 21.81 -4.96 10.12
C ILE A 43 21.18 -4.67 8.76
N SER A 44 21.91 -4.92 7.66
CA SER A 44 21.39 -4.74 6.30
C SER A 44 20.12 -5.56 6.06
N GLY A 45 20.11 -6.84 6.47
CA GLY A 45 18.93 -7.71 6.36
C GLY A 45 17.75 -7.23 7.18
N LYS A 46 17.97 -6.78 8.43
CA LYS A 46 16.90 -6.22 9.28
C LYS A 46 16.30 -4.96 8.69
N LEU A 47 17.13 -4.07 8.13
CA LEU A 47 16.67 -2.86 7.48
C LEU A 47 15.88 -3.15 6.21
N TYR A 48 16.31 -4.13 5.40
CA TYR A 48 15.55 -4.59 4.24
C TYR A 48 14.13 -5.03 4.61
N LEU A 49 14.00 -5.88 5.63
CA LEU A 49 12.70 -6.36 6.12
C LEU A 49 11.86 -5.20 6.65
N THR A 50 12.44 -4.32 7.46
CA THR A 50 11.74 -3.16 8.04
C THR A 50 11.21 -2.21 6.96
N ILE A 51 11.99 -1.96 5.90
CA ILE A 51 11.55 -1.12 4.77
C ILE A 51 10.43 -1.80 3.99
N SER A 52 10.54 -3.11 3.77
CA SER A 52 9.51 -3.88 3.06
C SER A 52 8.19 -3.86 3.84
N ASP A 53 8.23 -4.15 5.14
CA ASP A 53 7.05 -4.11 6.02
C ASP A 53 6.42 -2.69 6.05
N ALA A 54 7.24 -1.64 6.07
CA ALA A 54 6.72 -0.27 6.04
C ALA A 54 5.99 0.06 4.73
N VAL A 55 6.45 -0.48 3.59
CA VAL A 55 5.76 -0.32 2.30
C VAL A 55 4.44 -1.08 2.32
N ASP A 56 4.43 -2.33 2.79
CA ASP A 56 3.22 -3.15 2.90
C ASP A 56 2.15 -2.43 3.76
N ILE A 57 2.53 -1.92 4.94
CA ILE A 57 1.63 -1.18 5.83
C ILE A 57 1.08 0.09 5.18
N ALA A 58 1.93 0.81 4.43
CA ALA A 58 1.50 2.03 3.75
C ALA A 58 0.49 1.72 2.63
N GLU A 59 0.66 0.62 1.91
CA GLU A 59 -0.25 0.15 0.87
C GLU A 59 -1.59 -0.30 1.47
N ASP A 60 -1.57 -1.05 2.57
CA ASP A 60 -2.76 -1.45 3.33
C ASP A 60 -3.58 -0.23 3.76
N HIS A 61 -2.92 0.73 4.41
CA HIS A 61 -3.57 1.96 4.86
C HIS A 61 -4.13 2.78 3.69
N ALA A 62 -3.39 2.91 2.58
CA ALA A 62 -3.86 3.65 1.41
C ALA A 62 -5.10 3.01 0.78
N PHE A 63 -5.14 1.68 0.71
CA PHE A 63 -6.31 0.95 0.20
C PHE A 63 -7.53 1.18 1.09
N ASP A 64 -7.38 1.02 2.41
CA ASP A 64 -8.48 1.18 3.36
C ASP A 64 -9.06 2.60 3.36
N VAL A 65 -8.19 3.62 3.31
CA VAL A 65 -8.62 5.02 3.21
C VAL A 65 -9.36 5.26 1.89
N GLY A 66 -8.86 4.71 0.77
CA GLY A 66 -9.52 4.82 -0.53
C GLY A 66 -10.91 4.17 -0.54
N ALA A 67 -11.03 2.98 0.06
CA ALA A 67 -12.31 2.29 0.15
C ALA A 67 -13.31 2.99 1.07
N ALA A 68 -12.84 3.57 2.18
CA ALA A 68 -13.67 4.38 3.07
C ALA A 68 -14.16 5.66 2.37
N LEU A 69 -13.30 6.34 1.61
CA LEU A 69 -13.69 7.51 0.81
C LEU A 69 -14.74 7.15 -0.25
N GLN A 70 -14.54 6.05 -0.98
CA GLN A 70 -15.50 5.60 -1.98
C GLN A 70 -16.86 5.26 -1.34
N ALA A 71 -16.86 4.62 -0.18
CA ALA A 71 -18.10 4.32 0.54
C ALA A 71 -18.85 5.60 0.95
N ALA A 72 -18.14 6.61 1.45
CA ALA A 72 -18.72 7.89 1.82
C ALA A 72 -19.31 8.64 0.62
N ILE A 73 -18.60 8.63 -0.53
CA ILE A 73 -19.11 9.24 -1.78
C ILE A 73 -20.41 8.54 -2.22
N SER A 74 -20.43 7.20 -2.23
CA SER A 74 -21.61 6.47 -2.66
C SER A 74 -22.81 6.66 -1.72
N GLU A 75 -22.59 6.83 -0.42
CA GLU A 75 -23.65 7.16 0.53
C GLU A 75 -24.22 8.57 0.28
N ASP A 76 -23.35 9.57 0.07
CA ASP A 76 -23.75 10.95 -0.26
C ASP A 76 -24.57 11.00 -1.56
N GLU A 77 -24.10 10.33 -2.63
CA GLU A 77 -24.80 10.25 -3.93
C GLU A 77 -26.18 9.57 -3.82
N LEU A 78 -26.35 8.58 -2.94
CA LEU A 78 -27.64 7.95 -2.69
C LEU A 78 -28.59 8.91 -1.97
N THR A 79 -28.12 9.64 -0.96
CA THR A 79 -28.95 10.59 -0.22
C THR A 79 -29.40 11.80 -1.06
N ALA A 80 -28.60 12.24 -2.03
CA ALA A 80 -28.94 13.35 -2.92
C ALA A 80 -30.02 13.03 -3.96
N HIS A 81 -30.34 11.74 -4.17
CA HIS A 81 -31.36 11.30 -5.12
C HIS A 81 -32.72 10.98 -4.47
N ASP A 82 -32.81 11.01 -3.13
CA ASP A 82 -34.02 10.74 -2.36
C ASP A 82 -34.77 12.03 -1.91
N GLU A 83 -34.30 13.22 -2.31
CA GLU A 83 -34.96 14.53 -2.13
C GLU A 83 -35.60 15.06 -3.43
#